data_AF-A0A0M0LKW2-F1
#
_entry.id   AF-A0A0M0LKW2-F1
#
_cell.length_a   1.000
_cell.length_b   1.000
_cell.length_c   1.000
_cell.angle_alpha   90.00
_cell.angle_beta   90.00
_cell.angle_gamma   90.00
#
_symmetry.space_group_name_H-M   'P 1'
#
loop_
_entity.id
_entity.type
_entity.pdbx_description
1 polymer ?
#
loop_
_entity_poly.entity_id
_entity_poly.type
_entity_poly.pdbx_seq_one_letter_code
_entity_poly.pdbx_strand_id
1 'polypeptide(L)'
;MIFILASSVLAFILILSEYLKSSKIFNVFYIISLVSVIYTFVSFIDIGGLEALSYSIASLIFGIIGVGGMVITLYKQNQLNM
;
A
#
# COMPACT_ATOMS: atom_id res chain seq x y z
N MET A 1 -8.77 -15.44 -0.63
CA MET A 1 -7.31 -15.27 -0.84
C MET A 1 -6.91 -13.81 -0.99
N ILE A 2 -7.52 -13.05 -1.92
CA ILE A 2 -7.21 -11.61 -2.11
C ILE A 2 -7.47 -10.77 -0.86
N PHE A 3 -8.55 -11.00 -0.12
CA PHE A 3 -8.80 -10.30 1.15
C PHE A 3 -7.66 -10.48 2.16
N ILE A 4 -7.10 -11.69 2.26
CA ILE A 4 -5.97 -11.98 3.15
C ILE A 4 -4.74 -11.18 2.70
N LEU A 5 -4.51 -11.11 1.38
CA LEU A 5 -3.43 -10.33 0.79
C LEU A 5 -3.62 -8.82 1.03
N ALA A 6 -4.82 -8.28 0.83
CA ALA A 6 -5.11 -6.88 1.07
C ALA A 6 -4.95 -6.51 2.56
N SER A 7 -5.39 -7.38 3.46
CA SER A 7 -5.19 -7.20 4.91
C SER A 7 -3.73 -7.28 5.33
N SER A 8 -2.91 -8.15 4.71
CA SER A 8 -1.48 -8.22 5.02
C SER A 8 -0.73 -6.99 4.52
N VAL A 9 -1.06 -6.50 3.32
CA VAL A 9 -0.53 -5.22 2.79
C VAL A 9 -0.94 -4.07 3.70
N LEU A 10 -2.20 -4.02 4.17
CA LEU A 10 -2.65 -3.00 5.12
C LEU A 10 -1.85 -3.02 6.42
N ALA A 11 -1.66 -4.20 7.03
CA ALA A 11 -0.86 -4.34 8.24
C ALA A 11 0.56 -3.80 8.03
N PHE A 12 1.16 -4.07 6.88
CA PHE A 12 2.49 -3.57 6.52
C PHE A 12 2.53 -2.04 6.38
N ILE A 13 1.53 -1.45 5.71
CA ILE A 13 1.39 0.01 5.60
C ILE A 13 1.29 0.64 7.00
N LEU A 14 0.51 0.05 7.91
CA LEU A 14 0.34 0.55 9.27
C LEU A 14 1.63 0.47 10.08
N ILE A 15 2.39 -0.63 9.98
CA ILE A 15 3.71 -0.76 10.62
C ILE A 15 4.65 0.33 10.08
N LEU A 16 4.66 0.54 8.78
CA LEU A 16 5.50 1.55 8.13
C LEU A 16 5.03 3.00 8.42
N SER A 17 3.81 3.20 8.94
CA SER A 17 3.28 4.54 9.23
C SER A 17 4.05 5.29 10.33
N GLU A 18 4.78 4.57 11.19
CA GLU A 18 5.66 5.18 12.20
C GLU A 18 6.74 6.07 11.56
N TYR A 19 7.10 5.79 10.31
CA TYR A 19 8.11 6.52 9.55
C TYR A 19 7.54 7.66 8.69
N LEU A 20 6.28 8.06 8.87
CA LEU A 20 5.67 9.19 8.14
C LEU A 20 6.41 10.52 8.33
N LYS A 21 7.13 10.70 9.44
CA LYS A 21 7.94 11.90 9.67
C LYS A 21 9.29 11.85 8.97
N SER A 22 9.65 10.71 8.38
CA SER A 22 10.97 10.44 7.82
C SER A 22 11.21 11.25 6.53
N SER A 23 10.24 11.29 5.60
CA SER A 23 10.42 11.98 4.32
C SER A 23 9.10 12.37 3.66
N LYS A 24 9.08 13.49 2.93
CA LYS A 24 7.93 13.89 2.09
C LYS A 24 7.63 12.86 1.00
N ILE A 25 8.66 12.24 0.43
CA ILE A 25 8.52 11.22 -0.62
C ILE A 25 7.88 9.96 -0.04
N PHE A 26 8.27 9.60 1.19
CA PHE A 26 7.68 8.46 1.89
C PHE A 26 6.17 8.64 2.07
N ASN A 27 5.72 9.83 2.45
CA ASN A 27 4.30 10.13 2.63
C ASN A 27 3.48 10.02 1.35
N VAL A 28 4.06 10.38 0.20
CA VAL A 28 3.41 10.19 -1.11
C VAL A 28 3.17 8.70 -1.37
N PHE A 29 4.19 7.87 -1.20
CA PHE A 29 4.07 6.43 -1.37
C PHE A 29 3.12 5.77 -0.36
N TYR A 30 3.11 6.26 0.88
CA TYR A 30 2.15 5.85 1.90
C TYR A 30 0.71 6.10 1.47
N ILE A 31 0.40 7.32 1.00
CA ILE A 31 -0.96 7.67 0.54
C ILE A 31 -1.36 6.81 -0.66
N ILE A 32 -0.48 6.63 -1.64
CA ILE A 32 -0.73 5.77 -2.81
C ILE A 32 -1.07 4.35 -2.35
N SER A 33 -0.28 3.80 -1.44
CA SER A 33 -0.47 2.44 -0.92
C SER A 33 -1.79 2.30 -0.14
N LEU A 34 -2.08 3.27 0.73
CA LEU A 34 -3.29 3.28 1.55
C LEU A 34 -4.55 3.40 0.70
N VAL A 35 -4.60 4.36 -0.22
CA VAL A 35 -5.74 4.57 -1.13
C VAL A 35 -5.98 3.32 -1.98
N SER A 36 -4.91 2.71 -2.48
CA SER A 36 -4.99 1.47 -3.24
C SER A 36 -5.67 0.34 -2.45
N VAL A 37 -5.27 0.13 -1.20
CA VAL A 37 -5.82 -0.94 -0.36
C VAL A 37 -7.27 -0.66 0.01
N ILE A 38 -7.60 0.60 0.33
CA ILE A 38 -9.00 1.02 0.55
C ILE A 38 -9.83 0.71 -0.70
N TYR A 39 -9.32 1.05 -1.89
CA TYR A 39 -10.00 0.78 -3.14
C TYR A 39 -10.21 -0.73 -3.35
N THR A 40 -9.26 -1.59 -2.96
CA THR A 40 -9.46 -3.05 -2.98
C THR A 40 -10.70 -3.44 -2.16
N PHE A 41 -10.79 -2.98 -0.91
CA PHE A 41 -11.93 -3.31 -0.04
C PHE A 41 -13.25 -2.77 -0.59
N VAL A 42 -13.27 -1.53 -1.06
CA VAL A 42 -14.46 -0.91 -1.69
C VAL A 42 -14.90 -1.70 -2.91
N SER A 43 -13.96 -2.13 -3.77
CA SER A 43 -14.25 -2.91 -4.98
C SER A 43 -15.02 -4.20 -4.66
N PHE A 44 -14.63 -4.90 -3.60
CA PHE A 44 -15.33 -6.11 -3.17
C PHE A 44 -16.68 -5.85 -2.51
N ILE A 45 -16.85 -4.72 -1.83
CA ILE A 45 -18.11 -4.36 -1.16
C ILE A 45 -19.16 -3.91 -2.18
N ASP A 46 -18.76 -3.09 -3.15
CA ASP A 46 -19.69 -2.39 -4.06
C ASP A 46 -20.03 -3.21 -5.32
N ILE A 47 -19.02 -3.80 -5.96
CA ILE A 47 -19.20 -4.55 -7.22
C ILE A 47 -19.49 -6.03 -6.95
N GLY A 48 -18.73 -6.64 -6.03
CA GLY A 48 -18.79 -8.06 -5.73
C GLY A 48 -18.44 -8.99 -6.93
N GLY A 49 -18.39 -10.29 -6.67
CA GLY A 49 -18.22 -11.30 -7.73
C GLY A 49 -16.87 -11.27 -8.48
N LEU A 50 -16.88 -11.74 -9.72
CA LEU A 50 -15.70 -11.87 -10.59
C LEU A 50 -15.18 -10.51 -11.10
N GLU A 51 -16.06 -9.53 -11.26
CA GLU A 51 -15.68 -8.19 -11.73
C GLU A 51 -14.89 -7.44 -10.67
N ALA A 52 -15.24 -7.56 -9.38
CA ALA A 52 -14.44 -7.02 -8.29
C ALA A 52 -12.99 -7.52 -8.29
N LEU A 53 -12.74 -8.72 -8.85
CA LEU A 53 -11.41 -9.34 -8.88
C LEU A 53 -10.42 -8.53 -9.73
N SER A 54 -10.83 -8.04 -10.90
CA SER A 54 -9.95 -7.30 -11.82
C SER A 54 -9.57 -5.94 -11.22
N TYR A 55 -10.55 -5.21 -10.68
CA TYR A 55 -10.32 -3.94 -9.97
C TYR A 55 -9.42 -4.13 -8.74
N SER A 56 -9.66 -5.19 -7.99
CA SER A 56 -8.87 -5.51 -6.79
C SER A 56 -7.43 -5.87 -7.10
N ILE A 57 -7.18 -6.63 -8.17
CA ILE A 57 -5.83 -6.95 -8.62
C ILE A 57 -5.12 -5.69 -9.10
N ALA A 58 -5.78 -4.88 -9.92
CA ALA A 58 -5.21 -3.63 -10.43
C ALA A 58 -4.84 -2.69 -9.27
N SER A 59 -5.72 -2.54 -8.28
CA SER A 59 -5.43 -1.72 -7.11
C SER A 59 -4.27 -2.32 -6.30
N LEU A 60 -4.30 -3.61 -5.97
CA LEU A 60 -3.21 -4.28 -5.24
C LEU A 60 -1.82 -4.05 -5.86
N ILE A 61 -1.70 -3.99 -7.19
CA ILE A 61 -0.44 -3.65 -7.87
C ILE A 61 0.04 -2.25 -7.45
N PHE A 62 -0.83 -1.24 -7.45
CA PHE A 62 -0.50 0.09 -6.94
C PHE A 62 -0.14 0.06 -5.46
N GLY A 63 -0.82 -0.78 -4.67
CA GLY A 63 -0.53 -1.01 -3.26
C GLY A 63 0.90 -1.49 -3.04
N ILE A 64 1.31 -2.51 -3.80
CA ILE A 64 2.66 -3.09 -3.78
C ILE A 64 3.70 -2.06 -4.23
N ILE A 65 3.44 -1.28 -5.28
CA ILE A 65 4.32 -0.20 -5.72
C ILE A 65 4.49 0.85 -4.62
N GLY A 66 3.41 1.22 -3.93
CA GLY A 66 3.43 2.13 -2.79
C GLY A 66 4.27 1.58 -1.63
N VAL A 67 4.07 0.32 -1.23
CA VAL A 67 4.89 -0.32 -0.18
C VAL A 67 6.36 -0.40 -0.59
N GLY A 68 6.65 -0.79 -1.84
CA GLY A 68 8.01 -0.85 -2.35
C GLY A 68 8.70 0.52 -2.35
N GLY A 69 8.00 1.57 -2.78
CA GLY A 69 8.50 2.95 -2.73
C GLY A 69 8.78 3.43 -1.31
N MET A 70 7.93 3.08 -0.34
CA MET A 70 8.16 3.35 1.08
C MET A 70 9.44 2.68 1.59
N VAL A 71 9.62 1.39 1.30
CA VAL A 71 10.81 0.62 1.74
C VAL A 71 12.09 1.16 1.12
N ILE A 72 12.10 1.47 -0.18
CA ILE A 72 13.26 2.05 -0.86
C ILE A 72 13.61 3.43 -0.28
N THR A 73 12.59 4.26 -0.02
CA THR A 73 12.80 5.59 0.57
C THR A 73 13.39 5.48 1.96
N LEU A 74 12.90 4.54 2.78
CA LEU A 74 13.46 4.28 4.11
C LEU A 74 14.90 3.77 4.04
N TYR A 75 15.16 2.81 3.16
CA TYR A 75 16.50 2.26 2.98
C TYR A 75 17.51 3.34 2.57
N LYS A 76 17.14 4.19 1.59
CA LYS A 76 17.97 5.30 1.15
C LYS A 76 18.21 6.31 2.28
N GLN A 77 17.19 6.59 3.09
CA GLN A 77 17.33 7.51 4.21
C GLN A 77 18.24 6.95 5.31
N ASN A 78 18.16 5.65 5.58
CA ASN A 78 19.02 5.00 6.57
C ASN A 78 20.50 5.01 6.13
N GLN A 79 20.77 4.86 4.83
CA GLN A 79 22.12 4.97 4.25
C GLN A 79 22.70 6.40 4.32
N LEU A 80 21.86 7.43 4.31
CA LEU A 80 22.31 8.84 4.38
C LEU A 80 22.56 9.33 5.80
N ASN A 81 22.05 8.62 6.81
CA ASN A 81 22.21 8.95 8.23
C ASN A 81 23.31 8.11 8.93
N MET A 82 24.00 7.23 8.18
CA MET A 82 25.24 6.54 8.59
C MET A 82 26.45 7.33 8.11
#